data_AF-A0A2K3KWX5-F1
#
_entry.id   AF-A0A2K3KWX5-F1
#
_cell.length_a   1.000
_cell.length_b   1.000
_cell.length_c   1.000
_cell.angle_alpha   90.00
_cell.angle_beta   90.00
_cell.angle_gamma   90.00
#
_symmetry.space_group_name_H-M   'P 1'
#
loop_
_entity.id
_entity.type
_entity.pdbx_description
1 polymer ?
#
loop_
_entity_poly.entity_id
_entity_poly.type
_entity_poly.pdbx_seq_one_letter_code
_entity_poly.pdbx_strand_id
1 'polypeptide(L)' 'MDVPIKATPKQFYDVFCNKTHYVSNVCPDKVKSVVLQEGNWGTEGSIISWTYAF' A
#
# COMPACT_ATOMS: atom_id res chain seq x y z
N MET A 1 -4.94 20.67 2.09
CA MET A 1 -5.97 20.09 2.98
C MET A 1 -5.37 18.87 3.60
N ASP A 2 -5.24 18.86 4.93
CA ASP A 2 -4.75 17.69 5.64
C ASP A 2 -5.91 16.74 5.88
N VAL A 3 -5.67 15.44 5.64
CA VAL A 3 -6.65 14.40 5.96
C VAL A 3 -6.25 13.79 7.30
N PRO A 4 -7.01 14.01 8.38
CA PRO A 4 -6.66 13.49 9.69
C PRO A 4 -6.82 11.97 9.72
N ILE A 5 -5.81 11.28 10.21
CA ILE A 5 -5.80 9.83 10.44
C ILE A 5 -5.61 9.56 11.92
N LYS A 6 -6.36 8.59 12.44
CA LYS A 6 -6.26 8.13 13.84
C LYS A 6 -5.04 7.22 14.07
N ALA A 7 -4.46 6.68 13.00
CA ALA A 7 -3.29 5.83 13.06
C ALA A 7 -2.02 6.65 13.32
N THR A 8 -1.08 6.08 14.05
CA THR A 8 0.24 6.70 14.23
C THR A 8 1.01 6.74 12.90
N PRO A 9 1.96 7.69 12.72
CA PRO A 9 2.78 7.74 11.52
C PRO A 9 3.49 6.42 11.21
N LYS A 10 3.96 5.71 12.25
CA LYS A 10 4.62 4.41 12.12
C LYS A 10 3.68 3.32 11.58
N GLN A 11 2.44 3.26 12.09
CA GLN A 11 1.46 2.29 11.62
C GLN A 11 1.08 2.53 10.16
N PHE A 12 0.90 3.81 9.78
CA PHE A 12 0.59 4.17 8.41
C PHE A 12 1.76 3.82 7.48
N TYR A 13 2.98 4.19 7.85
CA TYR A 13 4.18 3.88 7.08
C TYR A 13 4.37 2.37 6.88
N ASP A 14 4.19 1.55 7.93
CA ASP A 14 4.37 0.10 7.84
C ASP A 14 3.40 -0.54 6.83
N VAL A 15 2.13 -0.09 6.81
CA VAL A 15 1.12 -0.60 5.86
C VAL A 15 1.47 -0.22 4.43
N PHE A 16 1.86 1.03 4.18
CA PHE A 16 2.08 1.51 2.80
C PHE A 16 3.46 1.16 2.23
N CYS A 17 4.49 0.97 3.05
CA CYS A 17 5.83 0.62 2.59
C CYS A 17 6.15 -0.87 2.70
N ASN A 18 5.91 -1.50 3.86
CA ASN A 18 6.36 -2.87 4.11
C ASN A 18 5.28 -3.91 3.79
N LYS A 19 4.02 -3.53 3.95
CA LYS A 19 2.85 -4.42 3.88
C LYS A 19 1.85 -3.98 2.84
N THR A 20 2.34 -3.37 1.77
CA THR A 20 1.54 -2.72 0.73
C THR A 20 0.52 -3.67 0.07
N HIS A 21 0.85 -4.97 -0.02
CA HIS A 21 -0.06 -6.02 -0.49
C HIS A 21 -1.32 -6.21 0.38
N TYR A 22 -1.32 -5.79 1.65
CA TYR A 22 -2.52 -5.81 2.47
C TYR A 22 -3.52 -4.73 2.07
N VAL A 23 -3.12 -3.68 1.34
CA VAL A 23 -4.02 -2.57 0.99
C VAL A 23 -5.20 -3.05 0.14
N SER A 24 -4.99 -4.02 -0.77
CA SER A 24 -6.10 -4.63 -1.54
C SER A 24 -7.10 -5.37 -0.65
N ASN A 25 -6.69 -5.86 0.52
CA ASN A 25 -7.59 -6.50 1.49
C ASN A 25 -8.31 -5.47 2.37
N VAL A 26 -7.69 -4.31 2.62
CA VAL A 26 -8.27 -3.23 3.43
C VAL A 26 -9.34 -2.46 2.65
N CYS A 27 -9.12 -2.21 1.36
CA CYS A 27 -10.06 -1.49 0.52
C CYS A 27 -10.27 -2.18 -0.84
N PRO A 28 -10.87 -3.39 -0.87
CA PRO A 28 -11.07 -4.18 -2.09
C PRO A 28 -11.98 -3.48 -3.13
N ASP A 29 -12.77 -2.51 -2.70
CA ASP A 29 -13.65 -1.71 -3.55
C ASP A 29 -12.90 -0.59 -4.29
N LYS A 30 -11.66 -0.30 -3.90
CA LYS A 30 -10.79 0.72 -4.52
C LYS A 30 -9.54 0.10 -5.12
N VAL A 31 -8.93 -0.86 -4.42
CA VAL A 31 -7.72 -1.55 -4.85
C VAL A 31 -8.03 -3.04 -4.97
N LYS A 32 -7.97 -3.57 -6.19
CA LYS A 32 -8.22 -4.99 -6.47
C LYS A 32 -7.02 -5.86 -6.17
N SER A 33 -5.82 -5.40 -6.49
CA SER A 33 -4.60 -6.15 -6.22
C SER A 33 -3.38 -5.24 -6.17
N VAL A 34 -2.38 -5.68 -5.43
CA VAL A 34 -1.05 -5.05 -5.39
C VAL A 34 -0.03 -6.17 -5.56
N VAL A 35 0.78 -6.08 -6.60
CA VAL A 35 1.73 -7.12 -6.99
C VAL A 35 3.12 -6.52 -7.08
N LEU A 36 4.06 -7.11 -6.34
CA LEU A 36 5.48 -6.79 -6.47
C LEU A 36 6.02 -7.45 -7.73
N GLN A 37 6.54 -6.64 -8.65
CA GLN A 37 7.13 -7.12 -9.90
C GLN A 37 8.64 -7.32 -9.74
N GLU A 38 9.33 -6.32 -9.18
CA GLU A 38 10.78 -6.35 -9.01
C GLU A 38 11.18 -5.77 -7.65
N GLY A 39 12.28 -6.28 -7.08
CA GLY A 39 12.80 -5.86 -5.79
C GLY A 39 12.12 -6.54 -4.59
N ASN A 40 12.13 -5.87 -3.45
CA ASN A 40 11.51 -6.31 -2.20
C ASN A 40 10.56 -5.25 -1.67
N TRP A 41 9.56 -5.66 -0.87
CA TRP A 41 8.69 -4.71 -0.17
C TRP A 41 9.50 -3.83 0.78
N GLY A 42 9.20 -2.53 0.79
CA GLY A 42 9.86 -1.57 1.69
C GLY A 42 11.29 -1.20 1.29
N THR A 43 11.81 -1.67 0.15
CA THR A 43 13.13 -1.30 -0.35
C THR A 43 13.04 -0.31 -1.51
N GLU A 44 13.95 0.65 -1.54
CA GLU A 44 14.12 1.55 -2.67
C GLU A 44 14.45 0.78 -3.95
N GLY A 45 13.94 1.25 -5.09
CA GLY A 45 14.10 0.58 -6.39
C GLY A 45 13.13 -0.58 -6.64
N SER A 46 12.17 -0.84 -5.74
CA SER A 46 11.11 -1.82 -5.99
C SER A 46 10.07 -1.31 -6.98
N ILE A 47 9.59 -2.21 -7.84
CA ILE A 47 8.51 -1.95 -8.81
C ILE A 47 7.26 -2.69 -8.35
N ILE A 48 6.21 -1.92 -8.05
CA ILE A 48 4.93 -2.43 -7.54
C ILE A 48 3.81 -2.02 -8.49
N SER A 49 3.08 -3.00 -9.00
CA SER A 49 1.88 -2.80 -9.81
C SER A 49 0.64 -2.76 -8.93
N TRP A 50 -0.18 -1.73 -9.12
CA TRP A 50 -1.45 -1.53 -8.42
C TRP A 50 -2.61 -1.63 -9.40
N THR A 51 -3.56 -2.53 -9.10
CA THR A 51 -4.81 -2.64 -9.85
C THR A 51 -5.92 -1.96 -9.07
N TYR A 52 -6.54 -0.94 -9.66
CA TYR A 52 -7.65 -0.20 -9.05
C TYR A 52 -9.00 -0.64 -9.63
N ALA A 53 -10.04 -0.53 -8.80
CA ALA A 53 -11.42 -0.70 -9.23
C ALA A 53 -11.99 0.69 -9.60
N PHE A 54 -12.60 0.79 -10.78
CA PHE A 54 -13.35 1.97 -11.23
C PHE A 54 -14.85 1.73 -11.08
#